data_AF-A0A3A8YZS3-F1
#
_entry.id   AF-A0A3A8YZS3-F1
#
_cell.length_a   1.000
_cell.length_b   1.000
_cell.length_c   1.000
_cell.angle_alpha   90.00
_cell.angle_beta   90.00
_cell.angle_gamma   90.00
#
_symmetry.space_group_name_H-M   'P 1'
#
loop_
_entity.id
_entity.type
_entity.pdbx_description
1 polymer ?
#
loop_
_entity_poly.entity_id
_entity_poly.type
_entity_poly.pdbx_seq_one_letter_code
_entity_poly.pdbx_strand_id
1 'polypeptide(L)'
;MAKIYRRDNLISGVRPKKKNEKNRKRSVIVNFRVTPEEKQFIDERIVLSGLARAEFFINSCMHQKIVTFGNVRTFDEIKRKLAGIDRHLQQIEKSEELDIEVLESLRMILEMFDGLGREDDVNE
;
A
#
# COMPACT_ATOMS: atom_id res chain seq x y z
N MET A 1 -19.39 -39.68 14.60
CA MET A 1 -17.93 -39.48 14.53
C MET A 1 -17.55 -39.12 13.10
N ALA A 2 -17.04 -37.91 12.85
CA ALA A 2 -16.63 -37.50 11.52
C ALA A 2 -15.35 -38.27 11.10
N LYS A 3 -15.44 -39.08 10.04
CA LYS A 3 -14.26 -39.75 9.47
C LYS A 3 -13.36 -38.70 8.83
N ILE A 4 -12.31 -38.30 9.54
CA ILE A 4 -11.26 -37.46 8.97
C ILE A 4 -10.50 -38.33 7.97
N TYR A 5 -10.69 -38.04 6.67
CA TYR A 5 -9.99 -38.70 5.59
C TYR A 5 -8.49 -38.38 5.69
N ARG A 6 -7.67 -39.35 6.12
CA ARG A 6 -6.21 -39.24 6.04
C ARG A 6 -5.79 -39.67 4.63
N ARG A 7 -5.03 -38.82 3.94
CA ARG A 7 -4.42 -39.17 2.65
C ARG A 7 -3.26 -40.13 2.90
N ASP A 8 -3.17 -41.20 2.12
CA ASP A 8 -2.16 -42.26 2.27
C ASP A 8 -0.72 -41.77 2.07
N ASN A 9 -0.55 -40.64 1.38
CA ASN A 9 0.76 -40.04 1.09
C ASN A 9 1.25 -39.11 2.20
N LEU A 10 0.55 -39.04 3.34
CA LEU A 10 0.96 -38.18 4.45
C LEU A 10 2.13 -38.84 5.18
N ILE A 11 3.34 -38.37 4.88
CA ILE A 11 4.56 -38.81 5.57
C ILE A 11 4.41 -38.49 7.06
N SER A 12 4.27 -39.53 7.88
CA SER A 12 4.21 -39.40 9.33
C SER A 12 5.58 -38.99 9.87
N GLY A 13 5.63 -37.99 10.76
CA GLY A 13 6.87 -37.53 11.38
C GLY A 13 7.55 -36.31 10.75
N VAL A 14 6.97 -35.71 9.70
CA VAL A 14 7.43 -34.39 9.23
C VAL A 14 7.11 -33.35 10.29
N ARG A 15 8.14 -32.87 11.01
CA ARG A 15 7.97 -31.73 11.92
C ARG A 15 7.58 -30.52 11.06
N PRO A 16 6.46 -29.83 11.34
CA PRO A 16 6.12 -28.62 10.62
C PRO A 16 7.26 -27.62 10.78
N LYS A 17 7.86 -27.22 9.65
CA LYS A 17 8.94 -26.24 9.64
C LYS A 17 8.39 -24.97 10.30
N LYS A 18 8.99 -24.54 11.43
CA LYS A 18 8.57 -23.31 12.11
C LYS A 18 8.63 -22.16 11.10
N LYS A 19 7.51 -21.45 10.97
CA LYS A 19 7.36 -20.31 10.07
C LYS A 19 8.35 -19.24 10.55
N ASN A 20 9.36 -18.96 9.75
CA ASN A 20 10.41 -18.01 10.12
C ASN A 20 9.92 -16.60 9.76
N GLU A 21 9.03 -16.03 10.59
CA GLU A 21 8.35 -14.77 10.30
C GLU A 21 9.31 -13.58 10.23
N LYS A 22 10.47 -13.66 10.91
CA LYS A 22 11.46 -12.59 11.00
C LYS A 22 12.29 -12.35 9.72
N ASN A 23 12.28 -13.26 8.75
CA ASN A 23 13.15 -13.17 7.55
C ASN A 23 12.40 -12.82 6.25
N ARG A 24 11.11 -12.48 6.31
CA ARG A 24 10.31 -12.19 5.11
C ARG A 24 10.22 -10.68 4.86
N LYS A 25 10.87 -10.20 3.81
CA LYS A 25 10.83 -8.77 3.41
C LYS A 25 9.40 -8.22 3.22
N ARG A 26 8.46 -9.04 2.73
CA ARG A 26 7.04 -8.70 2.53
C ARG A 26 6.16 -9.67 3.33
N SER A 27 5.99 -9.40 4.62
CA SER A 27 5.28 -10.27 5.57
C SER A 27 3.75 -10.07 5.57
N VAL A 28 3.28 -8.89 5.16
CA VAL A 28 1.87 -8.49 5.17
C VAL A 28 1.17 -8.86 3.85
N ILE A 29 -0.09 -9.27 3.94
CA ILE A 29 -0.95 -9.61 2.80
C ILE A 29 -2.04 -8.54 2.66
N VAL A 30 -2.21 -8.01 1.44
CA VAL A 30 -3.26 -7.06 1.08
C VAL A 30 -4.17 -7.70 0.04
N ASN A 31 -5.48 -7.75 0.31
CA ASN A 31 -6.48 -8.46 -0.50
C ASN A 31 -7.68 -7.55 -0.80
N PHE A 32 -8.23 -7.65 -2.00
CA PHE A 32 -9.41 -6.89 -2.43
C PHE A 32 -10.49 -7.81 -3.01
N ARG A 33 -11.75 -7.39 -2.91
CA ARG A 33 -12.85 -7.99 -3.67
C ARG A 33 -13.08 -7.13 -4.91
N VAL A 34 -13.22 -7.77 -6.06
CA VAL A 34 -13.45 -7.12 -7.35
C VAL A 34 -14.54 -7.88 -8.11
N THR A 35 -15.23 -7.18 -8.98
CA THR A 35 -16.14 -7.75 -9.98
C THR A 35 -15.33 -8.51 -11.05
N PRO A 36 -15.99 -9.38 -11.84
CA PRO A 36 -15.34 -10.09 -12.94
C PRO A 36 -14.74 -9.15 -13.99
N GLU A 37 -15.44 -8.05 -14.31
CA GLU A 37 -15.01 -7.05 -15.29
C GLU A 37 -13.77 -6.30 -14.82
N GLU A 38 -13.76 -5.82 -13.57
CA GLU A 38 -12.58 -5.18 -12.96
C GLU A 38 -11.36 -6.13 -12.97
N LYS A 39 -11.57 -7.41 -12.67
CA LYS A 39 -10.51 -8.41 -12.72
C LYS A 39 -9.92 -8.53 -14.13
N GLN A 40 -10.76 -8.58 -15.16
CA GLN A 40 -10.30 -8.69 -16.53
C GLN A 40 -9.40 -7.50 -16.92
N PHE A 41 -9.84 -6.28 -16.63
CA PHE A 41 -9.03 -5.08 -16.92
C PHE A 41 -7.69 -5.08 -16.17
N ILE A 42 -7.69 -5.54 -14.92
CA ILE A 42 -6.45 -5.66 -14.13
C ILE A 42 -5.51 -6.69 -14.76
N ASP A 43 -6.02 -7.86 -15.15
CA ASP A 43 -5.22 -8.92 -15.75
C ASP A 43 -4.62 -8.49 -17.10
N GLU A 44 -5.39 -7.79 -17.94
CA GLU A 44 -4.89 -7.20 -19.19
C GLU A 44 -3.76 -6.18 -18.93
N ARG A 45 -3.93 -5.28 -17.94
CA ARG A 45 -2.88 -4.33 -17.57
C ARG A 45 -1.61 -5.00 -17.05
N ILE A 46 -1.75 -6.08 -16.27
CA ILE A 46 -0.60 -6.87 -15.80
C ILE A 46 0.15 -7.45 -17.00
N VAL A 47 -0.56 -8.06 -17.95
CA VAL A 47 0.04 -8.63 -19.17
C VAL A 47 0.78 -7.56 -19.97
N LEU A 48 0.15 -6.40 -20.20
CA LEU A 48 0.78 -5.29 -20.93
C LEU A 48 1.99 -4.69 -20.21
N SER A 49 1.97 -4.66 -18.87
CA SER A 49 3.07 -4.13 -18.07
C SER A 49 4.33 -5.01 -18.10
N GLY A 50 4.19 -6.31 -18.42
CA GLY A 50 5.27 -7.28 -18.34
C GLY A 50 5.76 -7.60 -16.92
N LEU A 51 5.13 -7.03 -15.88
CA LEU A 51 5.51 -7.24 -14.49
C LEU A 51 4.86 -8.49 -13.89
N ALA A 52 5.52 -9.08 -12.90
CA ALA A 52 4.88 -10.08 -12.07
C ALA A 52 3.70 -9.44 -11.32
N ARG A 53 2.57 -10.16 -11.20
CA ARG A 53 1.34 -9.64 -10.58
C ARG A 53 1.56 -8.95 -9.23
N ALA A 54 2.42 -9.51 -8.37
CA ALA A 54 2.72 -8.91 -7.06
C ALA A 54 3.46 -7.56 -7.18
N GLU A 55 4.39 -7.43 -8.13
CA GLU A 55 5.13 -6.19 -8.38
C GLU A 55 4.24 -5.14 -9.03
N PHE A 56 3.39 -5.55 -9.97
CA PHE A 56 2.39 -4.67 -10.56
C PHE A 56 1.50 -4.03 -9.49
N PHE A 57 0.96 -4.82 -8.56
CA PHE A 57 0.11 -4.27 -7.49
C PHE A 57 0.89 -3.39 -6.51
N ILE A 58 2.11 -3.77 -6.13
CA ILE A 58 2.93 -2.93 -5.25
C ILE A 58 3.21 -1.59 -5.91
N ASN A 59 3.68 -1.60 -7.17
CA ASN A 59 4.01 -0.37 -7.89
C ASN A 59 2.78 0.49 -8.14
N SER A 60 1.64 -0.14 -8.49
CA SER A 60 0.37 0.57 -8.67
C SER A 60 -0.09 1.23 -7.38
N CYS A 61 -0.02 0.55 -6.23
CA CYS A 61 -0.42 1.15 -4.97
C CYS A 61 0.55 2.22 -4.44
N MET A 62 1.85 2.10 -4.73
CA MET A 62 2.87 3.00 -4.17
C MET A 62 3.12 4.26 -5.02
N HIS A 63 2.87 4.22 -6.33
CA HIS A 63 3.31 5.28 -7.26
C HIS A 63 2.19 5.84 -8.13
N GLN A 64 0.93 5.49 -7.85
CA GLN A 64 -0.20 6.03 -8.58
C GLN A 64 -0.57 7.42 -8.06
N LYS A 65 -0.78 8.35 -9.00
CA LYS A 65 -1.32 9.68 -8.69
C LYS A 65 -2.72 9.52 -8.08
N ILE A 66 -2.89 9.92 -6.83
CA ILE A 66 -4.17 9.90 -6.12
C ILE A 66 -4.90 11.21 -6.42
N VAL A 67 -6.07 11.14 -7.06
CA VAL A 67 -6.98 12.30 -7.15
C VAL A 67 -7.86 12.26 -5.91
N THR A 68 -7.65 13.22 -5.02
CA THR A 68 -8.38 13.38 -3.77
C THR A 68 -9.53 14.37 -3.98
N PHE A 69 -10.73 14.00 -3.57
CA PHE A 69 -11.87 14.92 -3.54
C PHE A 69 -12.03 15.47 -2.12
N GLY A 70 -12.26 16.78 -2.00
CA GLY A 70 -12.34 17.48 -0.73
C GLY A 70 -13.46 16.94 0.17
N ASN A 71 -13.09 16.19 1.20
CA ASN A 71 -13.99 15.75 2.27
C ASN A 71 -13.39 16.21 3.61
N VAL A 72 -14.22 16.77 4.50
CA VAL A 72 -13.83 17.29 5.82
C VAL A 72 -12.95 16.29 6.59
N ARG A 73 -13.31 15.00 6.54
CA ARG A 73 -12.54 13.94 7.22
C ARG A 73 -11.16 13.73 6.62
N THR A 74 -11.03 13.88 5.30
CA THR A 74 -9.75 13.78 4.59
C THR A 74 -8.83 14.94 4.99
N PHE A 75 -9.36 16.15 5.07
CA PHE A 75 -8.59 17.32 5.52
C PHE A 75 -8.11 17.19 6.97
N ASP A 76 -8.94 16.66 7.87
CA ASP A 76 -8.56 16.46 9.28
C ASP A 76 -7.43 15.43 9.44
N GLU A 77 -7.48 14.33 8.68
CA GLU A 77 -6.41 13.32 8.68
C GLU A 77 -5.11 13.88 8.08
N ILE A 78 -5.20 14.68 7.01
CA ILE A 78 -4.02 15.33 6.44
C ILE A 78 -3.42 16.32 7.45
N LYS A 79 -4.23 17.14 8.13
CA LYS A 79 -3.77 18.05 9.18
C LYS A 79 -3.07 17.31 10.33
N ARG A 80 -3.61 16.16 10.78
CA ARG A 80 -2.96 15.33 11.80
C ARG A 80 -1.59 14.83 11.35
N LYS A 81 -1.51 14.33 10.11
CA LYS A 81 -0.27 13.81 9.55
C LYS A 81 0.78 14.91 9.39
N LEU A 82 0.39 16.09 8.90
CA LEU A 82 1.26 17.27 8.83
C LEU A 82 1.76 17.70 10.21
N ALA A 83 0.90 17.73 11.24
CA ALA A 83 1.31 18.08 12.60
C ALA A 83 2.26 17.04 13.25
N GLY A 84 2.24 15.79 12.77
CA GLY A 84 3.22 14.77 13.15
C GLY A 84 4.58 15.01 12.49
N ILE A 85 4.57 15.37 11.21
CA ILE A 85 5.79 15.68 10.47
C ILE A 85 6.44 16.97 10.98
N ASP A 86 5.66 18.03 11.23
CA ASP A 86 6.16 19.30 11.78
C ASP A 86 6.88 19.10 13.11
N ARG A 87 6.31 18.30 14.02
CA ARG A 87 6.97 17.92 15.28
C ARG A 87 8.27 17.17 15.07
N HIS A 88 8.32 16.27 14.10
CA HIS A 88 9.53 15.53 13.77
C HIS A 88 10.61 16.44 13.17
N LEU A 89 10.24 17.37 12.28
CA LEU A 89 11.15 18.34 11.68
C LEU A 89 11.70 19.34 12.71
N GLN A 90 10.89 19.77 13.67
CA GLN A 90 11.33 20.65 14.76
C GLN A 90 12.34 20.00 15.72
N GLN A 91 12.38 18.67 15.77
CA GLN A 91 13.30 17.91 16.62
C GLN A 91 14.63 17.59 15.94
N ILE A 92 14.74 17.82 14.62
CA ILE A 92 15.92 17.50 13.83
C ILE A 92 16.82 18.73 13.77
N GLU A 93 18.04 18.61 14.28
CA GLU A 93 19.05 19.68 14.20
C GLU A 93 19.90 19.59 12.93
N LYS A 94 20.02 18.39 12.33
CA LYS A 94 20.84 18.13 11.14
C LYS A 94 20.10 17.32 10.08
N SER A 95 20.27 17.66 8.81
CA SER A 95 19.61 16.97 7.69
C SER A 95 19.94 15.48 7.57
N GLU A 96 21.03 15.02 8.17
CA GLU A 96 21.45 13.61 8.19
C GLU A 96 20.59 12.73 9.13
N GLU A 97 19.82 13.34 10.03
CA GLU A 97 18.93 12.67 10.98
C GLU A 97 17.49 12.53 10.45
N LEU A 98 17.25 12.95 9.19
CA LEU A 98 15.94 12.82 8.56
C LEU A 98 15.65 11.35 8.24
N ASP A 99 14.60 10.83 8.88
CA ASP A 99 14.09 9.50 8.61
C ASP A 99 13.44 9.44 7.20
N ILE A 100 13.90 8.49 6.39
CA ILE A 100 13.39 8.23 5.04
C ILE A 100 11.89 7.92 5.08
N GLU A 101 11.40 7.22 6.11
CA GLU A 101 9.96 6.91 6.24
C GLU A 101 9.13 8.18 6.46
N VAL A 102 9.68 9.17 7.17
CA VAL A 102 9.04 10.48 7.39
C VAL A 102 9.04 11.30 6.12
N LEU A 103 10.13 11.27 5.35
CA LEU A 103 10.23 11.96 4.05
C LEU A 103 9.25 11.38 3.01
N GLU A 104 9.12 10.06 2.91
CA GLU A 104 8.13 9.41 2.05
C GLU A 104 6.69 9.74 2.48
N SER A 105 6.44 9.81 3.79
CA SER A 105 5.14 10.24 4.33
C SER A 105 4.82 11.69 3.95
N LEU A 106 5.80 12.59 4.00
CA LEU A 106 5.65 13.98 3.59
C LEU A 106 5.41 14.09 2.07
N ARG A 107 6.18 13.35 1.26
CA ARG A 107 6.02 13.29 -0.20
C ARG A 107 4.61 12.84 -0.59
N MET A 108 4.11 11.79 0.05
CA MET A 108 2.74 11.28 -0.16
C MET A 108 1.68 12.35 0.17
N ILE A 109 1.85 13.08 1.28
CA ILE A 109 0.91 14.14 1.66
C ILE A 109 0.93 15.29 0.65
N LEU A 110 2.10 15.71 0.20
CA LEU A 110 2.25 16.76 -0.80
C LEU A 110 1.64 16.34 -2.15
N GLU A 111 1.85 15.10 -2.59
CA GLU A 111 1.20 14.56 -3.80
C GLU A 111 -0.34 14.56 -3.67
N MET A 112 -0.87 14.16 -2.51
CA MET A 112 -2.31 14.22 -2.24
C MET A 112 -2.84 15.65 -2.17
N PHE A 113 -2.04 16.62 -1.73
CA PHE A 113 -2.40 18.04 -1.69
C PHE A 113 -2.34 18.69 -3.07
N ASP A 114 -1.34 18.36 -3.89
CA ASP A 114 -1.22 18.79 -5.28
C ASP A 114 -2.40 18.27 -6.12
N GLY A 115 -2.91 17.07 -5.78
CA GLY A 115 -4.14 16.53 -6.35
C GLY A 115 -5.44 17.25 -5.96
N LEU A 116 -5.43 18.14 -4.95
CA LEU A 116 -6.62 18.88 -4.47
C LEU A 116 -6.91 20.17 -5.27
N GLY A 117 -6.18 20.49 -6.35
CA GLY A 117 -6.54 21.54 -7.32
C GLY A 117 -6.42 21.01 -8.76
N ARG A 118 -7.32 21.28 -9.72
CA ARG A 118 -8.22 22.42 -9.93
C ARG A 118 -9.58 21.92 -10.48
N GLU A 119 -10.69 22.28 -9.83
CA GLU A 119 -12.03 22.31 -10.47
C GLU A 119 -12.40 23.74 -10.94
N ASP A 120 -11.51 24.72 -10.78
CA ASP A 120 -11.80 26.13 -11.08
C ASP A 120 -11.46 26.58 -12.52
N ASP A 121 -10.97 25.70 -13.41
CA ASP A 121 -10.60 26.04 -14.81
C ASP A 121 -11.59 25.46 -15.86
N VAL A 122 -12.89 25.37 -15.55
CA VAL A 122 -13.91 24.94 -16.54
C VAL A 122 -14.96 26.02 -16.85
N ASN A 123 -14.80 27.24 -16.34
CA ASN A 123 -15.63 28.37 -16.76
C ASN A 123 -14.84 29.69 -16.77
N GLU A 124 -14.00 29.88 -17.78
CA GLU A 124 -13.71 31.20 -18.36
C GLU A 124 -13.50 31.07 -19.88
#